data_AF-A0A8J1UC34-F1
#
_entry.id   AF-A0A8J1UC34-F1
#
_cell.length_a   1.000
_cell.length_b   1.000
_cell.length_c   1.000
_cell.angle_alpha   90.00
_cell.angle_beta   90.00
_cell.angle_gamma   90.00
#
_symmetry.space_group_name_H-M   'P 1'
#
loop_
_entity.id
_entity.type
_entity.pdbx_description
1 polymer ?
#
loop_
_entity_poly.entity_id
_entity_poly.type
_entity_poly.pdbx_seq_one_letter_code
_entity_poly.pdbx_strand_id
1 'polypeptide(L)'
;MLSYEDLIVDFQGCAKKIAKFLGQSYPIDFYQNLERACSIDKMRNNKALDPTIAHRTDKNSSMFRKGVIGDWQNHFTVEQNKKFDAIYKTRMKDCDIPIRFTMQPKYNAKL
;
A
#
# COMPACT_ATOMS: atom_id res chain seq x y z
N MET A 1 -6.27 12.45 -6.05
CA MET A 1 -6.42 11.32 -5.11
C MET A 1 -5.15 10.48 -5.14
N LEU A 2 -4.75 9.93 -4.01
CA LEU A 2 -3.64 8.97 -3.88
C LEU A 2 -4.20 7.72 -3.21
N SER A 3 -3.98 6.55 -3.82
CA SER A 3 -4.32 5.27 -3.21
C SER A 3 -3.04 4.50 -2.83
N TYR A 4 -3.18 3.52 -1.95
CA TYR A 4 -2.08 2.63 -1.57
C TYR A 4 -1.53 1.88 -2.80
N GLU A 5 -2.43 1.47 -3.69
CA GLU A 5 -2.06 0.76 -4.91
C GLU A 5 -1.31 1.65 -5.89
N ASP A 6 -1.69 2.93 -6.01
CA ASP A 6 -0.92 3.90 -6.83
C ASP A 6 0.50 4.04 -6.27
N LEU A 7 0.65 4.09 -4.94
CA LEU A 7 1.94 4.23 -4.29
C LEU A 7 2.87 3.04 -4.54
N ILE A 8 2.31 1.82 -4.56
CA ILE A 8 3.08 0.60 -4.87
C ILE A 8 3.44 0.53 -6.36
N VAL A 9 2.52 0.93 -7.26
CA VAL A 9 2.73 0.84 -8.70
C VAL A 9 3.69 1.92 -9.22
N ASP A 10 3.58 3.15 -8.71
CA ASP A 10 4.41 4.29 -9.09
C ASP A 10 4.66 5.19 -7.87
N PHE A 11 5.63 4.79 -7.05
CA PHE A 11 6.01 5.54 -5.86
C PHE A 11 6.49 6.95 -6.21
N GLN A 12 7.37 7.08 -7.21
CA GLN A 12 7.97 8.37 -7.56
C GLN A 12 6.93 9.34 -8.13
N GLY A 13 6.00 8.87 -8.96
CA GLY A 13 4.89 9.69 -9.45
C GLY A 13 3.96 10.15 -8.32
N CYS A 14 3.68 9.26 -7.35
CA CYS A 14 2.93 9.62 -6.15
C CYS A 14 3.67 10.65 -5.29
N ALA A 15 4.97 10.46 -5.04
CA ALA A 15 5.80 11.39 -4.30
C ALA A 15 5.88 12.77 -4.98
N LYS A 16 5.97 12.82 -6.31
CA LYS A 16 5.89 14.07 -7.09
C LYS A 16 4.53 14.76 -6.95
N LYS A 17 3.42 14.01 -6.94
CA LYS A 17 2.09 14.56 -6.67
C LYS A 17 2.00 15.19 -5.28
N ILE A 18 2.58 14.53 -4.27
CA ILE A 18 2.65 15.07 -2.89
C ILE A 18 3.52 16.33 -2.84
N ALA A 19 4.72 16.30 -3.42
CA ALA A 19 5.61 17.47 -3.46
C ALA A 19 4.91 18.67 -4.14
N LYS A 20 4.27 18.44 -5.29
CA LYS A 20 3.47 19.46 -6.00
C LYS A 20 2.34 20.01 -5.13
N PHE A 21 1.62 19.16 -4.40
CA PHE A 21 0.56 19.58 -3.49
C PHE A 21 1.10 20.48 -2.36
N LEU A 22 2.30 20.19 -1.87
CA LEU A 22 3.00 21.02 -0.88
C LEU A 22 3.69 22.26 -1.48
N GLY A 23 3.56 22.50 -2.79
CA GLY A 23 4.22 23.61 -3.49
C GLY A 23 5.74 23.45 -3.64
N GLN A 24 6.25 22.22 -3.53
CA GLN A 24 7.67 21.89 -3.57
C GLN A 24 8.06 21.16 -4.86
N SER A 25 9.33 21.27 -5.22
CA SER A 25 9.94 20.53 -6.34
C SER A 25 11.34 20.07 -5.94
N TYR A 26 11.68 18.85 -6.32
CA TYR A 26 12.93 18.19 -5.95
C TYR A 26 13.58 17.54 -7.18
N PRO A 27 14.91 17.34 -7.19
CA PRO A 27 15.60 16.59 -8.23
C PRO A 27 15.15 15.13 -8.32
N ILE A 28 15.37 14.48 -9.47
CA ILE A 28 15.01 13.07 -9.69
C ILE A 28 15.65 12.12 -8.65
N ASP A 29 16.91 12.38 -8.29
CA ASP A 29 17.67 11.57 -7.32
C ASP A 29 17.07 11.59 -5.92
N PHE A 30 16.42 12.70 -5.54
CA PHE A 30 15.70 12.81 -4.28
C PHE A 30 14.56 11.78 -4.21
N TYR A 31 13.76 11.65 -5.28
CA TYR A 31 12.65 10.71 -5.31
C TYR A 31 13.12 9.25 -5.31
N GLN A 32 14.24 8.94 -5.96
CA GLN A 32 14.85 7.61 -5.92
C GLN A 32 15.38 7.25 -4.53
N ASN A 33 16.02 8.22 -3.85
CA ASN A 33 16.49 8.03 -2.48
C ASN A 33 15.31 7.89 -1.52
N LEU A 34 14.25 8.67 -1.72
CA LEU A 34 13.02 8.60 -0.93
C LEU A 34 12.33 7.24 -1.08
N GLU A 35 12.19 6.74 -2.31
CA GLU A 35 11.64 5.41 -2.58
C GLU A 35 12.41 4.31 -1.84
N ARG A 36 13.75 4.38 -1.89
CA ARG A 36 14.61 3.44 -1.16
C ARG A 36 14.43 3.54 0.35
N ALA A 37 14.34 4.76 0.90
CA ALA A 37 14.17 4.99 2.34
C ALA A 37 12.79 4.58 2.87
N CYS A 38 11.75 4.77 2.05
CA CYS A 38 10.36 4.46 2.38
C CYS A 38 9.95 3.04 1.97
N SER A 39 10.89 2.19 1.54
CA SER A 39 10.56 0.80 1.20
C SER A 39 10.10 0.02 2.44
N ILE A 40 9.19 -0.92 2.24
CA ILE A 40 8.64 -1.74 3.33
C ILE A 40 9.75 -2.46 4.11
N ASP A 41 10.80 -2.93 3.44
CA ASP A 41 11.91 -3.60 4.10
C ASP A 41 12.75 -2.63 4.95
N LYS A 42 12.95 -1.39 4.50
CA LYS A 42 13.61 -0.37 5.31
C LYS A 42 12.76 0.05 6.50
N MET A 43 11.45 0.22 6.30
CA MET A 43 10.53 0.57 7.38
C MET A 43 10.39 -0.55 8.41
N ARG A 44 10.30 -1.81 7.96
CA ARG A 44 10.24 -3.01 8.83
C ARG A 44 11.46 -3.11 9.74
N ASN A 45 12.64 -2.76 9.24
CA ASN A 45 13.89 -2.82 9.98
C ASN A 45 14.23 -1.52 10.74
N ASN A 46 13.36 -0.50 10.68
CA ASN A 46 13.58 0.75 11.38
C ASN A 46 13.17 0.62 12.86
N LYS A 47 14.16 0.60 13.75
CA LYS A 47 13.96 0.51 15.21
C LYS A 47 13.13 1.66 15.80
N ALA A 48 13.09 2.82 15.14
CA ALA A 48 12.23 3.92 15.58
C ALA A 48 10.73 3.65 15.32
N LEU A 49 10.42 2.67 14.46
CA LEU A 49 9.08 2.22 14.12
C LEU A 49 8.76 0.85 14.75
N ASP A 50 9.47 0.47 15.83
CA ASP A 50 9.29 -0.83 16.47
C ASP A 50 7.92 -0.91 17.17
N PRO A 51 7.11 -1.97 16.92
CA PRO A 51 5.83 -2.22 17.60
C PRO A 51 5.90 -2.20 19.13
N THR A 52 7.07 -2.51 19.71
CA THR A 52 7.29 -2.49 21.17
C THR A 52 7.20 -1.09 21.76
N ILE A 53 7.41 -0.04 20.94
CA ILE A 53 7.20 1.37 21.32
C ILE A 53 5.70 1.71 21.36
N ALA A 54 4.85 0.95 20.67
CA ALA A 54 3.43 1.23 20.49
C ALA A 54 2.49 0.45 21.44
N HIS A 55 3.00 -0.11 22.55
CA HIS A 55 2.24 -0.89 23.54
C HIS A 55 1.37 -2.02 22.94
N ARG A 56 1.87 -2.71 21.91
CA ARG A 56 1.16 -3.85 21.33
C ARG A 56 1.39 -5.12 22.14
N THR A 57 0.29 -5.77 22.54
CA THR A 57 0.25 -6.95 23.43
C THR A 57 0.73 -8.23 22.77
N ASP A 58 0.87 -8.23 21.44
CA ASP A 58 1.24 -9.37 20.62
C ASP A 58 2.70 -9.25 20.13
N LYS A 59 3.63 -9.79 20.93
CA LYS A 59 5.08 -9.86 20.61
C LYS A 59 5.41 -10.51 19.25
N ASN A 60 4.45 -11.17 18.61
CA ASN A 60 4.64 -11.94 17.37
C ASN A 60 4.09 -11.25 16.12
N SER A 61 3.48 -10.05 16.20
CA SER A 61 3.04 -9.32 15.00
C SER A 61 3.97 -8.14 14.70
N SER A 62 4.74 -8.26 13.62
CA SER A 62 5.39 -7.08 13.03
C SER A 62 4.30 -6.13 12.53
N MET A 63 4.40 -4.82 12.84
CA MET A 63 3.53 -3.80 12.25
C MET A 63 3.63 -3.79 10.72
N PHE A 64 4.79 -4.19 10.18
CA PHE A 64 5.06 -4.29 8.75
C PHE A 64 5.03 -5.77 8.31
N ARG A 65 3.84 -6.25 7.94
CA ARG A 65 3.61 -7.67 7.54
C ARG A 65 4.15 -7.99 6.15
N LYS A 66 3.33 -7.87 5.10
CA LYS A 66 3.74 -8.14 3.69
C LYS A 66 3.88 -6.86 2.85
N GLY A 67 2.96 -5.91 3.02
CA GLY A 67 2.96 -4.66 2.26
C GLY A 67 2.75 -4.85 0.74
N VAL A 68 1.98 -5.87 0.34
CA VAL A 68 1.68 -6.17 -1.07
C VAL A 68 0.19 -6.01 -1.37
N ILE A 69 -0.13 -5.69 -2.61
CA ILE A 69 -1.51 -5.64 -3.11
C ILE A 69 -1.96 -7.08 -3.41
N GLY A 70 -3.22 -7.41 -3.09
CA GLY A 70 -3.82 -8.69 -3.46
C GLY A 70 -3.62 -9.81 -2.45
N ASP A 71 -2.94 -9.59 -1.31
CA ASP A 71 -2.75 -10.65 -0.32
C ASP A 71 -4.05 -11.21 0.25
N TRP A 72 -5.17 -10.47 0.15
CA TRP A 72 -6.50 -10.94 0.54
C TRP A 72 -6.90 -12.25 -0.16
N GLN A 73 -6.39 -12.52 -1.38
CA GLN A 73 -6.63 -13.76 -2.11
C GLN A 73 -6.10 -15.00 -1.39
N ASN A 74 -5.10 -14.84 -0.53
CA ASN A 74 -4.56 -15.93 0.29
C ASN A 74 -5.39 -16.23 1.54
N HIS A 75 -6.38 -15.38 1.87
CA HIS A 75 -7.18 -15.50 3.09
C HIS A 75 -8.66 -15.75 2.80
N PHE A 76 -9.16 -15.32 1.65
CA PHE A 76 -10.56 -15.46 1.29
C PHE A 76 -10.83 -16.78 0.57
N THR A 77 -11.82 -17.53 1.04
CA THR A 77 -12.41 -18.60 0.22
C THR A 77 -13.22 -17.99 -0.93
N VAL A 78 -13.48 -18.80 -1.96
CA VAL A 78 -14.30 -18.39 -3.11
C VAL A 78 -15.69 -17.91 -2.66
N GLU A 79 -16.29 -18.58 -1.68
CA GLU A 79 -17.61 -18.24 -1.13
C GLU A 79 -17.59 -16.92 -0.36
N GLN A 80 -16.56 -16.71 0.48
CA GLN A 80 -16.38 -15.45 1.19
C GLN A 80 -16.18 -14.28 0.23
N ASN A 81 -15.39 -14.49 -0.83
CA ASN A 81 -15.17 -13.46 -1.84
C ASN A 81 -16.46 -13.11 -2.58
N LYS A 82 -17.26 -14.10 -3.01
CA LYS A 82 -18.56 -13.86 -3.65
C LYS A 82 -19.51 -13.06 -2.73
N LYS A 83 -19.54 -13.40 -1.44
CA LYS A 83 -20.36 -12.67 -0.46
C LYS A 83 -19.87 -11.23 -0.27
N PHE A 84 -18.56 -11.03 -0.19
CA PHE A 84 -17.96 -9.71 -0.10
C PHE A 84 -18.27 -8.86 -1.34
N ASP A 85 -18.11 -9.39 -2.55
CA ASP A 85 -18.37 -8.70 -3.80
C ASP A 85 -19.82 -8.21 -3.90
N ALA A 86 -20.80 -9.02 -3.48
CA ALA A 86 -22.21 -8.63 -3.47
C ALA A 86 -22.49 -7.46 -2.51
N ILE A 87 -21.91 -7.51 -1.31
CA ILE A 87 -22.03 -6.45 -0.30
C ILE A 87 -21.34 -5.18 -0.81
N TYR A 88 -20.13 -5.29 -1.34
CA TYR A 88 -19.33 -4.17 -1.85
C TYR A 88 -20.07 -3.44 -2.97
N LYS A 89 -20.58 -4.17 -3.97
CA LYS A 89 -21.38 -3.58 -5.08
C LYS A 89 -22.58 -2.80 -4.57
N THR A 90 -23.27 -3.32 -3.56
CA THR A 90 -24.45 -2.64 -3.01
C THR A 90 -24.08 -1.39 -2.24
N ARG A 91 -23.03 -1.46 -1.40
CA ARG A 91 -22.63 -0.35 -0.53
C ARG A 91 -21.88 0.76 -1.24
N MET A 92 -21.18 0.43 -2.33
CA MET A 92 -20.32 1.37 -3.06
C MET A 92 -20.93 1.84 -4.38
N LYS A 93 -22.21 1.52 -4.65
CA LYS A 93 -22.88 1.83 -5.93
C LYS A 93 -22.85 3.31 -6.33
N ASP A 94 -22.88 4.21 -5.34
CA ASP A 94 -22.91 5.67 -5.55
C ASP A 94 -21.55 6.33 -5.26
N CYS A 95 -20.49 5.52 -5.13
CA CYS A 95 -19.14 5.97 -4.80
C CYS A 95 -18.24 5.94 -6.04
N ASP A 96 -17.80 7.10 -6.50
CA ASP A 96 -16.93 7.24 -7.67
C ASP A 96 -15.43 7.14 -7.31
N ILE A 97 -15.08 6.32 -6.32
CA ILE A 97 -13.70 6.09 -5.91
C ILE A 97 -13.19 4.81 -6.57
N PRO A 98 -12.25 4.90 -7.53
CA PRO A 98 -11.68 3.73 -8.19
C PRO A 98 -10.72 2.98 -7.25
N ILE A 99 -11.23 1.95 -6.57
CA ILE A 99 -10.43 1.05 -5.72
C ILE A 99 -9.90 -0.12 -6.56
N ARG A 100 -8.60 -0.41 -6.44
CA ARG A 100 -7.97 -1.58 -7.08
C ARG A 100 -7.68 -2.64 -6.02
N PHE A 101 -8.28 -3.82 -6.16
CA PHE A 101 -8.07 -4.92 -5.22
C PHE A 101 -6.88 -5.82 -5.58
N THR A 102 -6.38 -5.75 -6.82
CA THR A 102 -5.33 -6.61 -7.34
C THR A 102 -4.37 -5.84 -8.25
N MET A 103 -3.14 -6.32 -8.36
CA MET A 103 -2.17 -5.85 -9.36
C MET A 103 -2.58 -6.29 -10.77
N GLN A 104 -2.35 -5.45 -11.78
CA GLN A 104 -2.45 -5.90 -13.17
C GLN A 104 -1.27 -6.87 -13.49
N PRO A 105 -1.47 -7.89 -14.35
CA PRO A 105 -0.46 -8.91 -14.63
C PRO A 105 0.93 -8.37 -15.02
N LYS A 106 0.98 -7.18 -15.64
CA LYS A 106 2.21 -6.50 -16.07
C LYS A 106 3.15 -6.05 -14.93
N TYR A 107 2.71 -6.09 -13.68
CA TYR A 107 3.51 -5.69 -12.50
C TYR A 107 3.93 -6.88 -11.63
N ASN A 108 3.58 -8.12 -12.01
CA ASN A 108 3.95 -9.34 -11.27
C ASN A 108 5.42 -9.74 -11.44
N ALA A 109 6.21 -9.02 -12.23
CA ALA A 109 7.58 -9.40 -12.61
C ALA A 109 8.69 -8.76 -11.75
N LYS A 110 8.36 -8.11 -10.63
CA LYS A 110 9.35 -7.56 -9.70
C LYS A 110 9.00 -7.91 -8.25
N LEU A 111 9.13 -9.19 -7.93
CA LEU A 111 9.46 -9.67 -6.59
C LEU A 111 10.56 -10.72 -6.74
#